data_AF-A0A1V0FWE5-F1
#
_entry.id   AF-A0A1V0FWE5-F1
#
_cell.length_a   1.000
_cell.length_b   1.000
_cell.length_c   1.000
_cell.angle_alpha   90.00
_cell.angle_beta   90.00
_cell.angle_gamma   90.00
#
_symmetry.space_group_name_H-M   'P 1'
#
loop_
_entity.id
_entity.type
_entity.pdbx_description
1 polymer ?
#
loop_
_entity_poly.entity_id
_entity_poly.type
_entity_poly.pdbx_seq_one_letter_code
_entity_poly.pdbx_strand_id
1 'polypeptide(L)' 'AKSLPEGAPCDGDKDDCQCYGKWHKCRCPWFWEDGPCRCAWGLKHTCITKLSCPNKGEWGLDWRSEEERSPC' A
#
# COMPACT_ATOMS: atom_id res chain seq x y z
N ALA A 1 -1.81 -4.74 13.37
CA ALA A 1 -1.39 -3.37 13.04
C ALA A 1 -2.46 -2.70 12.15
N LYS A 2 -3.01 -1.56 12.58
CA LYS A 2 -3.93 -0.78 11.74
C LYS A 2 -3.13 -0.25 10.54
N SER A 3 -3.49 -0.68 9.34
CA SER A 3 -2.83 -0.21 8.12
C SER A 3 -3.04 1.29 7.91
N LEU A 4 -2.03 1.95 7.38
CA LEU A 4 -1.93 3.39 7.18
C LEU A 4 -2.81 3.82 5.98
N PRO A 5 -3.62 4.88 6.11
CA PRO A 5 -4.41 5.41 5.01
C PRO A 5 -3.54 6.07 3.93
N GLU A 6 -4.14 6.43 2.80
CA GLU A 6 -3.47 7.22 1.76
C GLU A 6 -2.93 8.53 2.35
N GLY A 7 -1.71 8.91 1.93
CA GLY A 7 -1.04 10.14 2.37
C GLY A 7 -0.39 10.05 3.76
N ALA A 8 -0.65 8.99 4.54
CA ALA A 8 0.00 8.80 5.82
C ALA A 8 1.49 8.49 5.65
N PRO A 9 2.35 8.97 6.57
CA PRO A 9 3.78 8.69 6.54
C PRO A 9 4.03 7.20 6.77
N CYS A 10 4.91 6.61 5.96
CA CYS A 10 5.29 5.19 6.02
C CYS A 10 6.82 5.04 6.08
N ASP A 11 7.30 3.91 6.57
CA ASP A 11 8.72 3.69 6.88
C ASP A 11 9.47 2.98 5.73
N GLY A 12 9.46 3.62 4.55
CA GLY A 12 10.26 3.20 3.39
C GLY A 12 9.58 2.24 2.40
N ASP A 13 10.05 2.26 1.15
CA ASP A 13 9.47 1.55 -0.02
C ASP A 13 9.40 0.00 0.13
N LYS A 14 10.14 -0.57 1.10
CA LYS A 14 10.14 -2.03 1.35
C LYS A 14 8.99 -2.51 2.22
N ASP A 15 8.25 -1.60 2.86
CA ASP A 15 7.17 -1.93 3.80
C ASP A 15 5.81 -1.50 3.25
N ASP A 16 5.54 -1.84 1.98
CA ASP A 16 4.25 -1.59 1.33
C ASP A 16 3.07 -2.11 2.15
N CYS A 17 3.28 -3.20 2.90
CA CYS A 17 2.28 -3.83 3.77
C CYS A 17 1.77 -2.89 4.88
N GLN A 18 2.47 -1.82 5.24
CA GLN A 18 1.98 -0.82 6.19
C GLN A 18 0.79 -0.06 5.62
N CYS A 19 0.78 0.22 4.32
CA CYS A 19 -0.29 0.96 3.67
C CYS A 19 -1.55 0.11 3.52
N TYR A 20 -2.72 0.73 3.62
CA TYR A 20 -4.00 0.03 3.51
C TYR A 20 -4.29 -0.43 2.08
N GLY A 21 -4.99 -1.56 1.97
CA GLY A 21 -5.46 -2.07 0.69
C GLY A 21 -4.35 -2.58 -0.23
N LYS A 22 -4.77 -3.33 -1.26
CA LYS A 22 -3.84 -3.96 -2.21
C LYS A 22 -3.19 -2.95 -3.17
N TRP A 23 -3.84 -1.81 -3.42
CA TRP A 23 -3.38 -0.84 -4.41
C TRP A 23 -2.42 0.23 -3.89
N HIS A 24 -2.22 0.39 -2.58
CA HIS A 24 -1.39 1.47 -2.04
C HIS A 24 0.01 0.97 -1.66
N LYS A 25 1.08 1.61 -2.12
CA LYS A 25 2.46 1.35 -1.69
C LYS A 25 3.00 2.48 -0.83
N CYS A 26 4.04 2.19 -0.06
CA CYS A 26 4.85 3.26 0.49
C CYS A 26 5.68 3.87 -0.65
N ARG A 27 5.51 5.17 -0.90
CA ARG A 27 6.25 5.89 -1.93
C ARG A 27 7.13 6.94 -1.25
N CYS A 28 8.43 6.76 -1.38
CA CYS A 28 9.41 7.76 -0.99
C CYS A 28 9.64 8.76 -2.13
N PRO A 29 9.89 10.04 -1.83
CA PRO A 29 10.41 10.97 -2.82
C PRO A 29 11.78 10.48 -3.34
N TRP A 30 12.11 10.90 -4.54
CA TRP A 30 13.43 10.60 -5.13
C TRP A 30 14.53 11.35 -4.39
N PHE A 31 15.78 10.91 -4.55
CA PHE A 31 16.96 11.50 -3.88
C PHE A 31 17.17 13.02 -4.09
N TRP A 32 16.44 13.65 -5.02
CA TRP A 32 16.48 15.08 -5.32
C TRP A 32 15.25 15.86 -4.80
N GLU A 33 14.26 15.16 -4.26
CA GLU A 33 13.09 15.73 -3.57
C GLU A 33 13.21 15.45 -2.06
N ASP A 34 13.13 16.50 -1.24
CA ASP A 34 13.14 16.36 0.21
C ASP A 34 11.72 16.09 0.73
N GLY A 35 11.52 15.03 1.51
CA GLY A 35 10.23 14.74 2.12
C GLY A 35 10.09 13.33 2.71
N PRO A 36 9.10 13.12 3.60
CA PRO A 36 8.83 11.80 4.16
C PRO A 36 8.18 10.89 3.12
N CYS A 37 8.44 9.58 3.23
CA CYS A 37 7.71 8.59 2.44
C CYS A 37 6.24 8.55 2.87
N ARG A 38 5.32 8.39 1.91
CA ARG A 38 3.89 8.37 2.17
C ARG A 38 3.20 7.24 1.43
N CYS A 39 2.12 6.72 1.99
CA CYS A 39 1.26 5.77 1.30
C CYS A 39 0.60 6.45 0.08
N ALA A 40 0.78 5.87 -1.10
CA ALA A 40 0.24 6.38 -2.35
C ALA A 40 -0.22 5.24 -3.26
N TRP A 41 -1.03 5.55 -4.26
CA TRP A 41 -1.42 4.57 -5.28
C TRP A 41 -0.19 3.99 -5.99
N GLY A 42 -0.17 2.66 -6.05
CA GLY A 42 0.78 1.86 -6.78
C GLY A 42 0.25 1.43 -8.15
N LEU A 43 1.01 0.55 -8.79
CA LEU A 43 0.68 -0.03 -10.08
C LEU A 43 0.18 -1.47 -9.90
N LYS A 44 -0.22 -2.10 -11.00
CA LYS A 44 -0.65 -3.51 -11.02
C LYS A 44 0.34 -4.47 -10.34
N HIS A 45 1.65 -4.25 -10.51
CA HIS A 45 2.66 -5.05 -9.83
C HIS A 45 2.61 -4.91 -8.30
N THR A 46 2.35 -3.69 -7.78
CA THR A 46 2.16 -3.45 -6.34
C THR A 46 1.00 -4.28 -5.81
N CYS A 47 -0.13 -4.31 -6.53
CA CYS A 47 -1.30 -5.11 -6.19
C CYS A 47 -0.93 -6.57 -5.95
N ILE A 48 -0.23 -7.19 -6.90
CA ILE A 48 0.20 -8.60 -6.81
C ILE A 48 1.13 -8.81 -5.61
N THR A 49 2.13 -7.95 -5.41
CA THR A 49 3.07 -8.05 -4.29
C THR A 49 2.35 -7.91 -2.95
N LYS A 50 1.42 -6.97 -2.83
CA LYS A 50 0.68 -6.70 -1.61
C LYS A 50 -0.29 -7.82 -1.23
N LEU A 51 -0.81 -8.60 -2.17
CA LEU A 51 -1.60 -9.79 -1.83
C LEU A 51 -0.84 -10.83 -1.01
N SER A 52 0.49 -10.76 -0.98
CA SER A 52 1.35 -11.60 -0.15
C SER A 52 1.58 -11.04 1.27
N CYS A 53 1.12 -9.82 1.57
CA CYS A 53 1.30 -9.20 2.88
C CYS A 53 0.60 -10.02 3.98
N PRO A 54 1.29 -10.25 5.12
CA PRO A 54 0.74 -11.04 6.22
C PRO A 54 -0.43 -10.35 6.92
N ASN A 55 -0.49 -9.02 6.87
CA ASN A 55 -1.51 -8.20 7.51
C ASN A 55 -2.68 -7.84 6.58
N LYS A 56 -2.82 -8.46 5.40
CA LYS A 56 -3.93 -8.16 4.48
C LYS A 56 -5.32 -8.35 5.09
N GLY A 57 -5.45 -9.22 6.10
CA GLY A 57 -6.69 -9.39 6.85
C GLY A 57 -7.11 -8.16 7.65
N GLU A 58 -6.17 -7.25 7.95
CA GLU A 58 -6.43 -6.01 8.69
C GLU A 58 -6.89 -4.85 7.80
N TRP A 59 -6.82 -5.01 6.46
CA TRP A 59 -7.29 -4.01 5.49
C TRP A 59 -8.82 -3.94 5.39
N GLY A 60 -9.54 -4.77 6.15
CA GLY A 60 -11.00 -4.85 6.12
C GLY A 60 -11.53 -5.77 5.01
N LEU A 61 -12.85 -5.83 4.84
CA LEU A 61 -13.48 -6.60 3.76
C LEU A 61 -13.39 -5.88 2.40
N ASP A 62 -13.15 -4.57 2.43
CA ASP A 62 -13.17 -3.69 1.26
C ASP A 62 -12.15 -4.11 0.19
N TRP A 63 -10.93 -4.50 0.59
CA TRP A 63 -9.91 -4.91 -0.38
C TRP A 63 -10.27 -6.20 -1.15
N ARG A 64 -11.07 -7.11 -0.55
CA ARG A 64 -11.57 -8.30 -1.24
C ARG A 64 -12.62 -7.92 -2.27
N SER A 65 -13.55 -7.03 -1.91
CA SER A 65 -14.52 -6.50 -2.86
C SER A 65 -13.83 -5.72 -3.99
N GLU A 66 -12.75 -5.00 -3.70
CA GLU A 66 -11.91 -4.38 -4.73
C GLU A 66 -11.18 -5.40 -5.61
N GLU A 67 -10.84 -6.59 -5.11
CA GLU A 67 -10.29 -7.69 -5.92
C GLU A 67 -11.31 -8.22 -6.93
N GLU A 68 -12.55 -8.42 -6.49
CA GLU A 68 -13.61 -8.87 -7.38
C GLU A 68 -13.99 -7.80 -8.42
N ARG A 69 -13.95 -6.51 -8.05
CA ARG A 69 -14.27 -5.40 -8.96
C ARG A 69 -13.13 -5.03 -9.89
N SER A 70 -11.90 -5.10 -9.41
CA SER A 70 -10.70 -4.65 -10.12
C SER A 70 -9.52 -5.55 -9.77
N PRO A 71 -9.39 -6.70 -10.45
CA PRO A 71 -8.36 -7.65 -10.14
C PRO A 71 -6.97 -7.08 -10.40
N CYS A 72 -6.00 -7.54 -9.60
CA CYS A 72 -4.61 -7.48 -10.03
C CYS A 72 -4.40 -8.42 -11.25
#